data_AF-A0A7S9HF25-F1
#
_entry.id   AF-A0A7S9HF25-F1
#
_cell.length_a   1.000
_cell.length_b   1.000
_cell.length_c   1.000
_cell.angle_alpha   90.00
_cell.angle_beta   90.00
_cell.angle_gamma   90.00
#
_symmetry.space_group_name_H-M   'P 1'
#
loop_
_entity.id
_entity.type
_entity.pdbx_description
1 polymer ?
#
loop_
_entity_poly.entity_id
_entity_poly.type
_entity_poly.pdbx_seq_one_letter_code
_entity_poly.pdbx_strand_id
1 'polypeptide(L)'
;MLCCGNGTSAANAQHFAASMINRFETERHGLPAIALNTDNVVLTAIANDRLHDEIYAKQVRATGHAAMCCWRSLRAEIVGTSSRRWKPP
;
A
#
# COMPACT_ATOMS: atom_id res chain seq x y z
N MET A 1 -5.83 1.91 5.00
CA MET A 1 -5.23 2.37 3.74
C MET A 1 -4.06 1.46 3.40
N LEU A 2 -3.91 1.03 2.15
CA LEU A 2 -2.77 0.23 1.71
C LEU A 2 -1.85 1.09 0.84
N CYS A 3 -0.55 1.15 1.13
CA CYS A 3 0.44 1.90 0.36
C CYS A 3 1.40 0.94 -0.33
N CYS A 4 1.68 1.12 -1.61
CA CYS A 4 2.73 0.37 -2.32
C CYS A 4 3.49 1.23 -3.33
N GLY A 5 4.76 0.88 -3.55
CA GLY A 5 5.67 1.58 -4.44
C GLY A 5 7.05 0.91 -4.46
N ASN A 6 7.79 1.14 -5.54
CA ASN A 6 9.14 0.59 -5.77
C ASN A 6 10.20 1.68 -5.62
N GLY A 7 11.41 1.33 -5.16
CA GLY A 7 12.53 2.26 -5.03
C GLY A 7 12.21 3.47 -4.14
N THR A 8 12.44 4.70 -4.61
CA THR A 8 12.11 5.94 -3.86
C THR A 8 10.61 6.05 -3.53
N SER A 9 9.74 5.59 -4.43
CA SER A 9 8.31 5.52 -4.15
C SER A 9 7.98 4.56 -3.00
N ALA A 10 8.86 3.58 -2.73
CA ALA A 10 8.70 2.68 -1.60
C ALA A 10 8.91 3.40 -0.27
N ALA A 11 9.99 4.20 -0.17
CA ALA A 11 10.27 5.03 0.99
C ALA A 11 9.13 6.03 1.26
N ASN A 12 8.57 6.64 0.21
CA ASN A 12 7.42 7.54 0.35
C ASN A 12 6.17 6.82 0.87
N ALA A 13 5.90 5.59 0.40
CA ALA A 13 4.79 4.78 0.89
C ALA A 13 4.91 4.43 2.38
N GLN A 14 6.13 4.12 2.83
CA GLN A 14 6.42 3.85 4.24
C GLN A 14 6.30 5.10 5.08
N HIS A 15 6.86 6.22 4.63
CA HIS A 15 6.76 7.50 5.30
C HIS A 15 5.30 7.92 5.48
N PHE A 16 4.50 7.81 4.42
CA PHE A 16 3.08 8.14 4.48
C PHE A 16 2.28 7.23 5.43
N ALA A 17 2.56 5.91 5.41
CA ALA A 17 1.94 4.99 6.35
C ALA A 17 2.34 5.29 7.80
N ALA A 18 3.61 5.60 8.05
CA ALA A 18 4.11 5.96 9.38
C ALA A 18 3.48 7.25 9.90
N SER A 19 3.33 8.28 9.06
CA SER A 19 2.65 9.53 9.43
C SER A 19 1.18 9.30 9.79
N MET A 20 0.50 8.40 9.10
CA MET A 20 -0.88 8.04 9.42
C MET A 20 -1.02 7.23 10.70
N ILE A 21 -0.13 6.25 10.95
CA ILE A 21 -0.19 5.42 12.16
C ILE A 21 0.23 6.22 13.40
N ASN A 22 1.30 7.01 13.29
CA ASN A 22 1.91 7.68 14.42
C ASN A 22 1.22 9.02 14.70
N ARG A 23 1.60 10.08 13.98
CA ARG A 23 1.09 11.44 14.15
C ARG A 23 1.48 12.31 12.96
N PHE A 24 0.54 13.10 12.44
CA PHE A 24 0.80 14.15 11.47
C PHE A 24 0.26 15.47 12.01
N GLU A 25 1.16 16.27 12.61
CA GLU A 25 0.98 17.64 13.12
C GLU A 25 0.00 17.80 14.31
N THR A 26 -1.22 17.26 14.24
CA THR A 26 -2.25 17.33 15.29
C THR A 26 -2.31 16.02 16.10
N GLU A 27 -2.59 16.10 17.41
CA GLU A 27 -2.87 14.91 18.22
C GLU A 27 -4.20 14.28 17.77
N ARG A 28 -4.11 13.08 17.20
CA ARG A 28 -5.24 12.30 16.70
C ARG A 28 -4.93 10.82 16.89
N HIS A 29 -5.97 10.02 17.10
CA HIS A 29 -5.85 8.56 17.04
C HIS A 29 -5.30 8.11 15.68
N GLY A 30 -4.30 7.22 15.73
CA GLY A 30 -3.65 6.68 14.54
C GLY A 30 -4.66 6.13 13.53
N LEU A 31 -4.45 6.48 12.26
CA LEU A 31 -5.26 6.00 11.16
C LEU A 31 -4.73 4.63 10.69
N PRO A 32 -5.61 3.68 10.35
CA PRO A 32 -5.19 2.37 9.88
C PRO A 32 -4.53 2.49 8.50
N ALA A 33 -3.20 2.38 8.46
CA ALA A 33 -2.40 2.40 7.24
C ALA A 33 -1.35 1.29 7.26
N ILE A 34 -1.11 0.64 6.11
CA ILE A 34 -0.13 -0.44 5.97
C ILE A 34 0.67 -0.21 4.69
N ALA A 35 2.00 -0.21 4.80
CA ALA A 35 2.89 -0.21 3.65
C ALA A 35 3.24 -1.65 3.25
N LEU A 36 2.93 -2.05 2.02
CA LEU A 36 3.08 -3.42 1.50
C LEU A 36 4.51 -3.75 1.03
N ASN A 37 5.47 -2.89 1.34
CA ASN A 37 6.85 -2.95 0.89
C ASN A 37 7.86 -2.93 2.04
N THR A 38 7.40 -3.07 3.29
CA THR A 38 8.25 -3.14 4.48
C THR A 38 8.70 -4.56 4.80
N ASP A 39 7.84 -5.55 4.51
CA ASP A 39 8.12 -6.95 4.83
C ASP A 39 8.94 -7.61 3.70
N ASN A 40 10.26 -7.50 3.83
CA ASN A 40 11.20 -8.08 2.88
C ASN A 40 11.10 -9.61 2.79
N VAL A 41 10.66 -10.30 3.86
CA VAL A 41 10.50 -11.76 3.84
C VAL A 41 9.34 -12.13 2.94
N VAL A 42 8.22 -11.42 3.06
CA VAL A 42 7.05 -11.61 2.16
C VAL A 42 7.39 -11.20 0.73
N LEU A 43 8.08 -10.08 0.53
CA LEU A 43 8.49 -9.63 -0.82
C LEU A 43 9.36 -10.68 -1.52
N THR A 44 10.37 -11.20 -0.84
CA THR A 44 11.32 -12.17 -1.42
C THR A 44 10.70 -13.56 -1.60
N ALA A 45 9.88 -14.03 -0.65
CA ALA A 45 9.14 -15.28 -0.80
C ALA A 45 8.18 -15.24 -2.00
N ILE A 46 7.44 -14.13 -2.18
CA ILE A 46 6.56 -14.01 -3.33
C ILE A 46 7.35 -13.84 -4.64
N ALA A 47 8.46 -13.08 -4.62
CA ALA A 47 9.33 -12.90 -5.78
C ALA A 47 10.00 -14.20 -6.23
N ASN A 48 10.32 -15.09 -5.28
CA ASN A 48 10.90 -16.39 -5.54
C ASN A 48 9.90 -17.33 -6.23
N ASP A 49 8.64 -17.30 -5.80
CA ASP A 49 7.61 -18.22 -6.30
C ASP A 49 6.87 -17.69 -7.54
N ARG A 50 6.76 -16.35 -7.71
CA ARG A 50 6.09 -15.69 -8.83
C ARG A 50 6.82 -14.41 -9.24
N LEU A 51 6.69 -14.07 -10.53
CA LEU A 51 7.20 -12.82 -11.11
C LEU A 51 6.88 -11.60 -10.23
N HIS A 52 7.85 -10.69 -10.14
CA HIS A 52 7.82 -9.49 -9.31
C HIS A 52 6.55 -8.63 -9.45
N ASP A 53 5.85 -8.74 -10.58
CA ASP A 53 4.64 -7.99 -10.90
C ASP A 53 3.45 -8.32 -9.98
N GLU A 54 3.39 -9.54 -9.42
CA GLU A 54 2.28 -9.97 -8.57
C GLU A 54 2.50 -9.74 -7.07
N ILE A 55 3.69 -9.27 -6.66
CA ILE A 55 4.06 -9.15 -5.24
C ILE A 55 3.04 -8.31 -4.47
N TYR A 56 2.68 -7.15 -5.01
CA TYR A 56 1.68 -6.28 -4.38
C TYR A 56 0.24 -6.79 -4.57
N ALA A 57 -0.07 -7.40 -5.70
CA ALA A 57 -1.42 -7.89 -5.99
C ALA A 57 -1.85 -9.03 -5.04
N LYS A 58 -0.93 -9.93 -4.67
CA LYS A 58 -1.18 -10.96 -3.65
C LYS A 58 -1.43 -10.34 -2.28
N GLN A 59 -0.59 -9.39 -1.88
CA GLN A 59 -0.73 -8.73 -0.59
C GLN A 59 -2.03 -7.92 -0.47
N VAL A 60 -2.43 -7.20 -1.53
CA VAL A 60 -3.72 -6.49 -1.60
C VAL A 60 -4.89 -7.47 -1.54
N ARG A 61 -4.81 -8.63 -2.21
CA ARG A 61 -5.87 -9.65 -2.12
C ARG A 61 -5.99 -10.25 -0.71
N ALA A 62 -4.87 -10.45 -0.02
CA ALA A 62 -4.85 -11.04 1.32
C ALA A 62 -5.26 -10.06 2.42
N THR A 63 -4.88 -8.78 2.30
CA THR A 63 -5.10 -7.76 3.34
C THR A 63 -6.20 -6.76 3.00
N GLY A 64 -6.65 -6.72 1.75
CA GLY A 64 -7.64 -5.79 1.23
C GLY A 64 -9.03 -6.11 1.76
N HIS A 65 -9.56 -5.20 2.57
CA HIS A 65 -10.96 -5.20 2.97
C HIS A 65 -11.77 -4.25 2.07
N ALA A 66 -13.07 -4.50 1.94
CA ALA A 66 -13.96 -3.77 1.03
C ALA A 66 -14.03 -2.24 1.27
N ALA A 67 -13.58 -1.76 2.43
CA ALA A 67 -13.50 -0.35 2.79
C ALA A 67 -12.07 0.24 2.70
N MET A 68 -11.07 -0.56 2.30
CA MET A 68 -9.67 -0.19 2.37
C MET A 68 -9.17 0.33 1.02
N CYS A 69 -8.92 1.64 0.92
CA CYS A 69 -8.36 2.26 -0.28
C CYS A 69 -6.88 1.88 -0.46
N CYS A 70 -6.49 1.58 -1.71
CA CYS A 70 -5.11 1.29 -2.10
C CYS A 70 -4.49 2.52 -2.81
N TRP A 71 -3.35 2.99 -2.32
CA TRP A 71 -2.57 4.09 -2.87
C TRP A 71 -1.29 3.52 -3.50
N ARG A 72 -1.09 3.78 -4.80
CA ARG A 72 0.07 3.32 -5.56
C ARG A 72 0.84 4.52 -6.09
N SER A 73 2.12 4.63 -5.74
CA SER A 73 2.99 5.70 -6.19
C SER A 73 3.71 5.31 -7.49
N LEU A 74 2.95 5.29 -8.59
CA LEU A 74 3.47 5.45 -9.95
C LEU A 74 3.05 6.84 -10.43
N ARG A 75 3.95 7.50 -11.15
CA ARG A 75 3.78 8.86 -11.67
C ARG A 75 2.37 9.01 -12.30
N ALA A 76 1.57 9.89 -11.69
CA ALA A 76 0.33 10.46 -12.22
C ALA A 76 -0.77 9.48 -12.69
N GLU A 77 -1.56 8.96 -11.76
CA GLU A 77 -3.01 9.08 -11.88
C GLU A 77 -3.59 9.07 -10.46
N ILE A 78 -3.86 10.28 -9.98
CA ILE A 78 -4.71 10.49 -8.82
C ILE A 78 -6.05 9.87 -9.21
N VAL A 79 -6.34 8.65 -8.76
CA VAL A 79 -7.71 8.17 -8.66
C VAL A 79 -8.36 9.05 -7.62
N GLY A 80 -8.88 10.18 -8.10
CA GLY A 80 -9.65 11.12 -7.32
C GLY A 80 -10.78 10.36 -6.65
N THR A 81 -11.05 10.73 -5.40
CA THR A 81 -12.40 10.94 -4.87
C THR A 81 -13.53 10.42 -5.77
N SER A 82 -13.64 9.11 -5.90
CA SER A 82 -14.75 8.40 -6.52
C SER A 82 -14.49 6.90 -6.31
N SER A 83 -15.09 6.35 -5.27
CA SER A 83 -15.84 5.08 -5.20
C SER A 83 -15.48 3.86 -6.07
N ARG A 84 -14.37 3.80 -6.82
CA ARG A 84 -13.98 2.63 -7.60
C ARG A 84 -13.29 1.64 -6.68
N ARG A 85 -14.14 0.94 -5.92
CA ARG A 85 -13.90 -0.37 -5.33
C ARG A 85 -13.09 -1.18 -6.34
N TRP A 86 -11.88 -1.55 -5.94
CA TRP A 86 -11.05 -2.52 -6.64
C TRP A 86 -11.91 -3.75 -6.96
N LYS A 87 -12.19 -3.99 -8.24
CA LYS A 87 -12.81 -5.24 -8.69
C LYS A 87 -11.67 -6.18 -9.12
N PRO A 88 -11.54 -7.36 -8.49
CA PRO A 88 -10.64 -8.39 -9.00
C PRO A 88 -11.08 -8.83 -10.41
N PRO A 89 -10.17 -9.41 -11.22
CA PRO A 89 -10.56 -10.12 -12.44
C PRO A 89 -11.53 -11.27 -12.13
#